data_AF-A0A1Y1CI81-F1
#
_entry.id   AF-A0A1Y1CI81-F1
#
_cell.length_a   1.000
_cell.length_b   1.000
_cell.length_c   1.000
_cell.angle_alpha   90.00
_cell.angle_beta   90.00
_cell.angle_gamma   90.00
#
_symmetry.space_group_name_H-M   'P 1'
#
loop_
_entity.id
_entity.type
_entity.pdbx_description
1 polymer ?
#
loop_
_entity_poly.entity_id
_entity_poly.type
_entity_poly.pdbx_seq_one_letter_code
_entity_poly.pdbx_strand_id
1 'polypeptide(L)'
;MLNKELLLTNATKDKFFSIIAHDLKSPFNSILGFSNLLMDLASRKDYDNIEEYAGIIMQSSTRAMDLLLNLTEWSRSQTGRMEFNPEYIEMNSLINETALLFDDIAGQKKITIVRNLPANVPVFADKAMISTVLRNLISNGVKFTHPGGKIIISVVENQSELKVLVSDNGVGIPKDKVQKIFHINQNYTTLGTNKEKGTGLGLLLCKEFVEKHEGNIWVESEEGKGSIFYFTLPNKLETKENK
;
A
#
# COMPACT_ATOMS: atom_id res chain seq x y z
N MET A 1 -22.36 -0.61 27.20
CA MET A 1 -21.81 -0.71 25.82
C MET A 1 -20.57 0.15 25.66
N LEU A 2 -20.59 1.44 26.04
CA LEU A 2 -19.45 2.37 25.96
C LEU A 2 -18.12 1.85 26.53
N ASN A 3 -18.12 1.23 27.72
CA ASN A 3 -16.89 0.66 28.32
C ASN A 3 -16.32 -0.53 27.53
N LYS A 4 -17.18 -1.29 26.84
CA LYS A 4 -16.76 -2.47 26.06
C LYS A 4 -16.14 -2.04 24.73
N GLU A 5 -16.69 -0.98 24.14
CA GLU A 5 -16.17 -0.33 22.93
C GLU A 5 -14.83 0.37 23.20
N LEU A 6 -14.71 1.11 24.32
CA LEU A 6 -13.44 1.71 24.77
C LEU A 6 -12.33 0.68 25.00
N LEU A 7 -12.67 -0.45 25.65
CA LEU A 7 -11.72 -1.55 25.88
C LEU A 7 -11.30 -2.24 24.58
N LEU A 8 -12.22 -2.41 23.62
CA LEU A 8 -11.92 -2.98 22.30
C LEU A 8 -10.99 -2.05 21.49
N THR A 9 -11.24 -0.75 21.52
CA THR A 9 -10.39 0.26 20.86
C THR A 9 -8.99 0.28 21.47
N ASN A 10 -8.87 0.24 22.80
CA ASN A 10 -7.56 0.22 23.47
C ASN A 10 -6.80 -1.08 23.20
N ALA A 11 -7.46 -2.24 23.27
CA ALA A 11 -6.83 -3.52 22.96
C ALA A 11 -6.34 -3.61 21.50
N THR A 12 -7.09 -3.01 20.57
CA THR A 12 -6.69 -2.92 19.16
C THR A 12 -5.44 -2.06 19.00
N LYS A 13 -5.39 -0.92 19.70
CA LYS A 13 -4.24 0.00 19.72
C LYS A 13 -2.99 -0.64 20.34
N ASP A 14 -3.12 -1.33 21.47
CA ASP A 14 -1.99 -1.98 22.16
C ASP A 14 -1.41 -3.14 21.33
N LYS A 15 -2.29 -3.92 20.69
CA LYS A 15 -1.88 -5.00 19.78
C LYS A 15 -1.20 -4.45 18.52
N PHE A 16 -1.69 -3.32 18.00
CA PHE A 16 -1.07 -2.63 16.87
C PHE A 16 0.35 -2.14 17.20
N PHE A 17 0.54 -1.48 18.35
CA PHE A 17 1.88 -1.07 18.80
C PHE A 17 2.83 -2.26 18.98
N SER A 18 2.31 -3.39 19.49
CA SER A 18 3.10 -4.61 19.66
C SER A 18 3.58 -5.18 18.31
N ILE A 19 2.71 -5.19 17.30
CA ILE A 19 3.06 -5.64 15.94
C ILE A 19 4.11 -4.72 15.32
N ILE A 20 3.94 -3.41 15.42
CA ILE A 20 4.91 -2.44 14.89
C ILE A 20 6.25 -2.55 15.57
N ALA A 21 6.28 -2.67 16.89
CA ALA A 21 7.53 -2.82 17.62
C ALA A 21 8.31 -4.05 17.13
N HIS A 22 7.61 -5.15 16.88
CA HIS A 22 8.20 -6.35 16.29
C HIS A 22 8.68 -6.12 14.85
N ASP A 23 7.83 -5.55 14.00
CA ASP A 23 8.11 -5.35 12.57
C ASP A 23 9.17 -4.26 12.31
N LEU A 24 9.37 -3.34 13.25
CA LEU A 24 10.45 -2.35 13.24
C LEU A 24 11.77 -2.97 13.75
N LYS A 25 11.73 -3.87 14.74
CA LYS A 25 12.94 -4.51 15.27
C LYS A 25 13.65 -5.37 14.23
N SER A 26 12.91 -6.04 13.35
CA SER A 26 13.47 -6.91 12.30
C SER A 26 14.40 -6.19 11.31
N PRO A 27 14.01 -5.07 10.67
CA PRO A 27 14.91 -4.33 9.78
C PRO A 27 16.10 -3.72 10.54
N PHE A 28 15.91 -3.20 11.75
CA PHE A 28 17.04 -2.67 12.54
C PHE A 28 18.06 -3.74 12.93
N ASN A 29 17.60 -4.94 13.32
CA ASN A 29 18.51 -6.07 13.57
C ASN A 29 19.32 -6.44 12.33
N SER A 30 18.69 -6.38 11.15
CA SER A 30 19.37 -6.65 9.88
C SER A 30 20.39 -5.55 9.57
N ILE A 31 20.01 -4.28 9.68
CA ILE A 31 20.92 -3.14 9.48
C ILE A 31 22.13 -3.27 10.39
N LEU A 32 21.93 -3.46 11.70
CA LEU A 32 23.01 -3.58 12.68
C LEU A 32 23.89 -4.81 12.41
N GLY A 33 23.28 -5.97 12.14
CA GLY A 33 24.01 -7.21 11.86
C GLY A 33 24.90 -7.11 10.63
N PHE A 34 24.35 -6.67 9.50
CA PHE A 34 25.11 -6.53 8.25
C PHE A 34 26.10 -5.36 8.31
N SER A 35 25.81 -4.29 9.06
CA SER A 35 26.80 -3.22 9.30
C SER A 35 28.01 -3.73 10.07
N ASN A 36 27.80 -4.58 11.09
CA ASN A 36 28.89 -5.20 11.83
C ASN A 36 29.71 -6.16 10.96
N LEU A 37 29.07 -6.93 10.06
CA LEU A 37 29.78 -7.78 9.10
C LEU A 37 30.63 -6.95 8.12
N LEU A 38 30.09 -5.84 7.60
CA LEU A 38 30.85 -4.93 6.76
C LEU A 38 32.07 -4.33 7.48
N MET A 39 31.92 -3.97 8.77
CA MET A 39 33.04 -3.48 9.58
C MET A 39 34.13 -4.55 9.77
N ASP A 40 33.75 -5.82 10.02
CA ASP A 40 34.70 -6.93 10.15
C ASP A 40 35.44 -7.20 8.83
N LEU A 41 34.72 -7.27 7.70
CA LEU A 41 35.29 -7.40 6.36
C LEU A 41 36.28 -6.27 6.04
N ALA A 42 35.88 -5.02 6.28
CA ALA A 42 36.75 -3.86 6.07
C ALA A 42 38.02 -3.92 6.93
N SER A 43 37.92 -4.40 8.18
CA SER A 43 39.07 -4.57 9.08
C SER A 43 40.07 -5.61 8.57
N ARG A 44 39.57 -6.65 7.88
CA ARG A 44 40.35 -7.73 7.28
C ARG A 44 40.85 -7.40 5.87
N LYS A 45 40.45 -6.25 5.31
CA LYS A 45 40.65 -5.88 3.89
C LYS A 45 40.09 -6.94 2.93
N ASP A 46 39.02 -7.60 3.36
CA ASP A 46 38.24 -8.52 2.54
C ASP A 46 37.09 -7.71 1.94
N TYR A 47 37.09 -7.56 0.62
CA TYR A 47 36.10 -6.77 -0.10
C TYR A 47 35.03 -7.64 -0.77
N ASP A 48 35.08 -8.96 -0.56
CA ASP A 48 34.08 -9.88 -1.08
C ASP A 48 32.74 -9.65 -0.37
N ASN A 49 31.65 -9.72 -1.13
CA ASN A 49 30.27 -9.56 -0.65
C ASN A 49 29.90 -8.18 -0.07
N ILE A 50 30.76 -7.16 -0.18
CA ILE A 50 30.44 -5.79 0.28
C ILE A 50 29.16 -5.28 -0.38
N GLU A 51 29.04 -5.46 -1.70
CA GLU A 51 27.87 -5.02 -2.46
C GLU A 51 26.59 -5.74 -1.99
N GLU A 52 26.68 -7.04 -1.72
CA GLU A 52 25.55 -7.82 -1.20
C GLU A 52 25.09 -7.30 0.16
N TYR A 53 26.02 -7.15 1.11
CA TYR A 53 25.67 -6.70 2.46
C TYR A 53 25.19 -5.25 2.48
N ALA A 54 25.81 -4.36 1.69
CA ALA A 54 25.35 -3.00 1.49
C ALA A 54 23.93 -2.97 0.88
N GLY A 55 23.66 -3.85 -0.10
CA GLY A 55 22.33 -4.05 -0.67
C GLY A 55 21.29 -4.47 0.37
N ILE A 56 21.63 -5.40 1.26
CA ILE A 56 20.73 -5.85 2.34
C ILE A 56 20.47 -4.72 3.35
N ILE A 57 21.49 -3.93 3.72
CA ILE A 57 21.33 -2.77 4.59
C ILE A 57 20.41 -1.73 3.95
N MET A 58 20.64 -1.40 2.66
CA MET A 58 19.79 -0.48 1.91
C MET A 58 18.34 -0.96 1.91
N GLN A 59 18.10 -2.22 1.52
CA GLN A 59 16.77 -2.78 1.48
C GLN A 59 16.08 -2.77 2.85
N SER A 60 16.81 -3.10 3.92
CA SER A 60 16.29 -3.07 5.29
C SER A 60 15.97 -1.65 5.76
N SER A 61 16.78 -0.67 5.36
CA SER A 61 16.59 0.74 5.70
C SER A 61 15.37 1.33 5.00
N THR A 62 15.20 1.06 3.70
CA THR A 62 13.99 1.45 2.96
C THR A 62 12.73 0.86 3.60
N ARG A 63 12.77 -0.43 4.00
CA ARG A 63 11.63 -1.07 4.69
C ARG A 63 11.28 -0.41 6.02
N ALA A 64 12.29 -0.07 6.83
CA ALA A 64 12.07 0.62 8.10
C ALA A 64 11.44 2.01 7.87
N MET A 65 11.88 2.72 6.83
CA MET A 65 11.33 4.02 6.44
C MET A 65 9.87 3.90 5.99
N ASP A 66 9.55 2.93 5.13
CA ASP A 66 8.17 2.68 4.68
C ASP A 66 7.24 2.36 5.85
N LEU A 67 7.70 1.55 6.82
CA LEU A 67 6.93 1.25 8.03
C LEU A 67 6.68 2.51 8.87
N LEU A 68 7.69 3.35 9.04
CA LEU A 68 7.60 4.59 9.80
C LEU A 68 6.63 5.60 9.16
N LEU A 69 6.68 5.73 7.82
CA LEU A 69 5.76 6.59 7.07
C LEU A 69 4.31 6.10 7.20
N ASN A 70 4.06 4.81 6.96
CA ASN A 70 2.74 4.21 7.12
C ASN A 70 2.20 4.36 8.55
N LEU A 71 3.05 4.18 9.56
CA LEU A 71 2.69 4.39 10.97
C LEU A 71 2.33 5.85 11.25
N THR A 72 3.10 6.79 10.70
CA THR A 72 2.85 8.22 10.89
C THR A 72 1.54 8.63 10.26
N GLU A 73 1.26 8.17 9.04
CA GLU A 73 0.00 8.41 8.34
C GLU A 73 -1.19 7.83 9.11
N TRP A 74 -1.08 6.57 9.58
CA TRP A 74 -2.12 5.95 10.38
C TRP A 74 -2.34 6.64 11.74
N SER A 75 -1.27 7.02 12.45
CA SER A 75 -1.40 7.74 13.71
C SER A 75 -2.14 9.08 13.54
N ARG A 76 -1.89 9.76 12.41
CA ARG A 76 -2.59 10.99 12.05
C ARG A 76 -4.07 10.75 11.69
N SER A 77 -4.40 9.65 11.01
CA SER A 77 -5.80 9.30 10.70
C SER A 77 -6.60 9.02 11.98
N GLN A 78 -6.02 8.28 12.93
CA GLN A 78 -6.68 7.89 14.19
C GLN A 78 -6.90 9.04 15.17
N THR A 79 -6.01 10.02 15.17
CA THR A 79 -6.08 11.16 16.12
C THR A 79 -6.98 12.30 15.63
N GLY A 80 -7.59 12.16 14.44
CA GLY A 80 -8.36 13.22 13.80
C GLY A 80 -7.49 14.41 13.35
N ARG A 81 -6.17 14.30 13.46
CA ARG A 81 -5.20 15.36 13.11
C ARG A 81 -4.87 15.40 11.62
N MET A 82 -5.29 14.39 10.86
CA MET A 82 -5.25 14.46 9.41
C MET A 82 -6.48 15.23 8.92
N GLU A 83 -6.27 16.51 8.61
CA GLU A 83 -7.29 17.33 7.95
C GLU A 83 -7.74 16.64 6.67
N PHE A 84 -9.06 16.61 6.47
CA PHE A 84 -9.67 16.09 5.26
C PHE A 84 -9.92 17.28 4.34
N ASN A 85 -9.11 17.41 3.29
CA ASN A 85 -9.14 18.58 2.42
C ASN A 85 -9.51 18.13 1.00
N PRO A 86 -10.76 17.70 0.76
CA PRO A 86 -11.19 17.25 -0.55
C PRO A 86 -11.25 18.43 -1.53
N GLU A 87 -10.76 18.18 -2.74
CA GLU A 87 -10.77 19.12 -3.85
C GLU A 87 -11.19 18.39 -5.13
N TYR A 88 -11.57 19.14 -6.17
CA TYR A 88 -11.78 18.54 -7.47
C TYR A 88 -10.42 18.20 -8.08
N ILE A 89 -10.16 16.89 -8.21
CA ILE A 89 -8.97 16.36 -8.85
C ILE A 89 -9.33 15.65 -10.15
N GLU A 90 -8.40 15.63 -11.08
CA GLU A 90 -8.49 14.79 -12.28
C GLU A 90 -7.83 13.44 -11.96
N MET A 91 -8.65 12.38 -11.86
CA MET A 91 -8.19 11.06 -11.40
C MET A 91 -7.18 10.43 -12.36
N ASN A 92 -7.28 10.67 -13.67
CA ASN A 92 -6.32 10.10 -14.61
C ASN A 92 -4.92 10.69 -14.41
N SER A 93 -4.80 11.99 -14.15
CA SER A 93 -3.54 12.67 -13.80
C SER A 93 -2.94 12.03 -12.56
N LEU A 94 -3.75 11.85 -11.51
CA LEU A 94 -3.30 11.25 -10.26
C LEU A 94 -2.82 9.80 -10.47
N ILE A 95 -3.56 8.99 -11.24
CA ILE A 95 -3.17 7.62 -11.58
C ILE A 95 -1.86 7.63 -12.37
N ASN A 96 -1.71 8.50 -13.36
CA ASN A 96 -0.51 8.58 -14.19
C ASN A 96 0.71 9.02 -13.38
N GLU A 97 0.60 10.09 -12.59
CA GLU A 97 1.63 10.57 -11.67
C GLU A 97 2.08 9.44 -10.73
N THR A 98 1.12 8.69 -10.18
CA THR A 98 1.41 7.63 -9.23
C THR A 98 2.02 6.39 -9.91
N ALA A 99 1.53 6.00 -11.09
CA ALA A 99 2.05 4.85 -11.82
C ALA A 99 3.49 5.07 -12.32
N LEU A 100 3.84 6.30 -12.71
CA LEU A 100 5.21 6.67 -13.13
C LEU A 100 6.26 6.34 -12.05
N LEU A 101 5.91 6.46 -10.77
CA LEU A 101 6.81 6.10 -9.66
C LEU A 101 7.20 4.62 -9.64
N PHE A 102 6.42 3.77 -10.29
CA PHE A 102 6.62 2.32 -10.32
C PHE A 102 7.07 1.79 -11.68
N ASP A 103 7.08 2.61 -12.73
CA ASP A 103 7.46 2.17 -14.09
C ASP A 103 8.90 1.60 -14.11
N ASP A 104 9.85 2.24 -13.42
CA ASP A 104 11.25 1.75 -13.35
C ASP A 104 11.37 0.41 -12.59
N ILE A 105 10.74 0.32 -11.41
CA ILE A 105 10.79 -0.90 -10.57
C ILE A 105 10.05 -2.06 -11.26
N ALA A 106 8.91 -1.78 -11.88
CA ALA A 106 8.18 -2.74 -12.69
C ALA A 106 9.02 -3.19 -13.90
N GLY A 107 9.70 -2.25 -14.58
CA GLY A 107 10.60 -2.51 -15.70
C GLY A 107 11.76 -3.43 -15.34
N GLN A 108 12.40 -3.23 -14.18
CA GLN A 108 13.44 -4.14 -13.66
C GLN A 108 12.93 -5.58 -13.50
N LYS A 109 11.65 -5.73 -13.14
CA LYS A 109 10.96 -7.03 -13.01
C LYS A 109 10.30 -7.48 -14.32
N LYS A 110 10.44 -6.73 -15.41
CA LYS A 110 9.78 -6.97 -16.70
C LYS A 110 8.24 -7.01 -16.60
N ILE A 111 7.67 -6.32 -15.62
CA ILE A 111 6.21 -6.20 -15.47
C ILE A 111 5.72 -5.05 -16.34
N THR A 112 4.64 -5.29 -17.07
CA THR A 112 3.98 -4.24 -17.86
C THR A 112 2.85 -3.61 -17.06
N ILE A 113 2.87 -2.28 -16.85
CA ILE A 113 1.76 -1.53 -16.26
C ILE A 113 0.92 -0.92 -17.40
N VAL A 114 -0.33 -1.36 -17.52
CA VAL A 114 -1.29 -0.86 -18.50
C VAL A 114 -2.33 0.02 -17.83
N ARG A 115 -2.59 1.18 -18.42
CA ARG A 115 -3.53 2.20 -17.93
C ARG A 115 -4.70 2.29 -18.91
N ASN A 116 -5.84 1.71 -18.53
CA ASN A 116 -7.07 1.74 -19.32
C ASN A 116 -8.02 2.77 -18.72
N LEU A 117 -7.79 4.03 -19.08
CA LEU A 117 -8.46 5.17 -18.48
C LEU A 117 -9.43 5.80 -19.50
N PRO A 118 -10.65 6.21 -19.09
CA PRO A 118 -11.52 7.03 -19.94
C PRO A 118 -10.93 8.45 -20.08
N ALA A 119 -11.50 9.30 -20.95
CA ALA A 119 -10.84 10.55 -21.36
C ALA A 119 -10.67 11.60 -20.23
N ASN A 120 -11.65 11.76 -19.35
CA ASN A 120 -11.63 12.75 -18.27
C ASN A 120 -12.44 12.21 -17.09
N VAL A 121 -11.85 12.23 -15.90
CA VAL A 121 -12.47 11.69 -14.69
C VAL A 121 -12.28 12.69 -13.54
N PRO A 122 -13.11 13.74 -13.47
CA PRO A 122 -13.12 14.62 -12.32
C PRO A 122 -13.72 13.89 -11.11
N VAL A 123 -13.11 14.01 -9.94
CA VAL A 123 -13.64 13.47 -8.69
C VAL A 123 -13.35 14.43 -7.54
N PHE A 124 -14.28 14.54 -6.61
CA PHE A 124 -14.11 15.34 -5.40
C PHE A 124 -13.50 14.48 -4.29
N ALA A 125 -12.20 14.64 -4.05
CA ALA A 125 -11.45 13.79 -3.13
C ALA A 125 -10.20 14.48 -2.59
N ASP A 126 -9.69 13.98 -1.46
CA ASP A 126 -8.41 14.42 -0.90
C ASP A 126 -7.26 13.79 -1.71
N LYS A 127 -6.53 14.62 -2.47
CA LYS A 127 -5.47 14.17 -3.37
C LYS A 127 -4.41 13.33 -2.65
N ALA A 128 -4.00 13.73 -1.45
CA ALA A 128 -2.92 13.08 -0.72
C ALA A 128 -3.35 11.68 -0.27
N MET A 129 -4.56 11.55 0.29
CA MET A 129 -5.11 10.26 0.72
C MET A 129 -5.27 9.29 -0.46
N ILE A 130 -5.91 9.73 -1.56
CA ILE A 130 -6.13 8.86 -2.72
C ILE A 130 -4.80 8.48 -3.40
N SER A 131 -3.82 9.39 -3.41
CA SER A 131 -2.47 9.06 -3.88
C SER A 131 -1.83 7.95 -3.04
N THR A 132 -2.01 7.97 -1.71
CA THR A 132 -1.55 6.88 -0.83
C THR A 132 -2.27 5.56 -1.12
N VAL A 133 -3.58 5.59 -1.38
CA VAL A 133 -4.34 4.39 -1.79
C VAL A 133 -3.74 3.79 -3.06
N LEU A 134 -3.60 4.62 -4.10
CA LEU A 134 -3.05 4.19 -5.40
C LEU A 134 -1.63 3.65 -5.27
N ARG A 135 -0.74 4.35 -4.54
CA ARG A 135 0.64 3.88 -4.30
C ARG A 135 0.66 2.50 -3.65
N ASN A 136 -0.17 2.27 -2.64
CA ASN A 136 -0.22 0.98 -1.96
C ASN A 136 -0.73 -0.14 -2.87
N LEU A 137 -1.80 0.11 -3.63
CA LEU A 137 -2.36 -0.90 -4.53
C LEU A 137 -1.42 -1.24 -5.69
N ILE A 138 -0.81 -0.22 -6.33
CA ILE A 138 0.15 -0.44 -7.43
C ILE A 138 1.42 -1.11 -6.89
N SER A 139 1.93 -0.68 -5.74
CA SER A 139 3.08 -1.32 -5.09
C SER A 139 2.83 -2.79 -4.80
N ASN A 140 1.64 -3.15 -4.30
CA ASN A 140 1.26 -4.55 -4.09
C ASN A 140 1.22 -5.31 -5.42
N GLY A 141 0.63 -4.73 -6.46
CA GLY A 141 0.68 -5.30 -7.80
C GLY A 141 2.11 -5.64 -8.24
N VAL A 142 3.05 -4.70 -8.11
CA VAL A 142 4.46 -4.94 -8.50
C VAL A 142 5.13 -6.01 -7.64
N LYS A 143 4.92 -5.98 -6.32
CA LYS A 143 5.51 -6.94 -5.37
C LYS A 143 5.05 -8.38 -5.63
N PHE A 144 3.75 -8.57 -5.87
CA PHE A 144 3.12 -9.88 -5.93
C PHE A 144 2.93 -10.44 -7.35
N THR A 145 3.25 -9.66 -8.38
CA THR A 145 3.30 -10.12 -9.77
C THR A 145 4.64 -10.78 -10.10
N HIS A 146 4.61 -11.92 -10.78
CA HIS A 146 5.83 -12.59 -11.25
C HIS A 146 6.56 -11.79 -12.34
N PRO A 147 7.88 -11.96 -12.50
CA PRO A 147 8.61 -11.33 -13.59
C PRO A 147 8.00 -11.65 -14.97
N GLY A 148 7.87 -10.64 -15.83
CA GLY A 148 7.17 -10.79 -17.13
C GLY A 148 5.64 -10.66 -17.05
N GLY A 149 5.09 -10.43 -15.87
CA GLY A 149 3.65 -10.27 -15.67
C GLY A 149 3.10 -8.91 -16.07
N LYS A 150 1.86 -8.65 -15.66
CA LYS A 150 1.08 -7.50 -16.08
C LYS A 150 0.23 -6.96 -14.93
N ILE A 151 0.20 -5.63 -14.82
CA ILE A 151 -0.69 -4.88 -13.95
C ILE A 151 -1.60 -4.02 -14.84
N ILE A 152 -2.89 -3.98 -14.54
CA ILE A 152 -3.88 -3.18 -15.27
C ILE A 152 -4.56 -2.24 -14.28
N ILE A 153 -4.48 -0.94 -14.53
CA ILE A 153 -5.21 0.08 -13.79
C ILE A 153 -6.35 0.54 -14.68
N SER A 154 -7.58 0.43 -14.20
CA SER A 154 -8.75 0.93 -14.94
C SER A 154 -9.66 1.75 -14.05
N VAL A 155 -10.45 2.58 -14.71
CA VAL A 155 -11.45 3.43 -14.06
C VAL A 155 -12.78 3.23 -14.77
N VAL A 156 -13.83 2.99 -13.99
CA VAL A 156 -15.20 2.85 -14.45
C VAL A 156 -16.05 3.84 -13.67
N GLU A 157 -16.68 4.77 -14.37
CA GLU A 157 -17.59 5.74 -13.77
C GLU A 157 -19.04 5.33 -14.03
N ASN A 158 -19.89 5.44 -13.03
CA ASN A 158 -21.33 5.41 -13.18
C ASN A 158 -21.96 6.65 -12.53
N GLN A 159 -23.30 6.74 -12.57
CA GLN A 159 -24.02 7.92 -12.08
C GLN A 159 -23.82 8.21 -10.58
N SER A 160 -23.51 7.20 -9.78
CA SER A 160 -23.42 7.31 -8.31
C SER A 160 -22.00 7.31 -7.76
N GLU A 161 -21.08 6.62 -8.44
CA GLU A 161 -19.73 6.40 -7.95
C GLU A 161 -18.71 6.24 -9.08
N LEU A 162 -17.49 6.65 -8.77
CA LEU A 162 -16.30 6.31 -9.49
C LEU A 162 -15.72 5.02 -8.92
N LYS A 163 -15.43 4.04 -9.77
CA LYS A 163 -14.78 2.78 -9.39
C LYS A 163 -13.40 2.69 -10.02
N VAL A 164 -12.38 2.54 -9.20
CA VAL A 164 -11.00 2.33 -9.63
C VAL A 164 -10.62 0.88 -9.33
N LEU A 165 -9.94 0.24 -10.27
CA LEU A 165 -9.44 -1.12 -10.12
C LEU A 165 -7.97 -1.23 -10.48
N VAL A 166 -7.24 -2.00 -9.69
CA VAL A 166 -5.84 -2.37 -9.89
C VAL A 166 -5.77 -3.89 -9.93
N SER A 167 -5.60 -4.43 -11.13
CA SER A 167 -5.54 -5.87 -11.41
C SER A 167 -4.10 -6.29 -11.65
N ASP A 168 -3.72 -7.43 -11.10
CA ASP A 168 -2.47 -8.12 -11.38
C ASP A 168 -2.72 -9.58 -11.78
N ASN A 169 -1.80 -10.16 -12.56
CA ASN A 169 -1.77 -11.60 -12.85
C ASN A 169 -0.71 -12.34 -12.01
N GLY A 170 -0.54 -11.91 -10.76
CA GLY A 170 0.45 -12.42 -9.83
C GLY A 170 0.05 -13.70 -9.12
N VAL A 171 0.60 -13.88 -7.92
CA VAL A 171 0.41 -15.08 -7.10
C VAL A 171 -1.02 -15.30 -6.62
N GLY A 172 -1.86 -14.25 -6.62
CA GLY A 172 -3.20 -14.29 -6.03
C GLY A 172 -3.21 -14.47 -4.52
N ILE A 173 -4.40 -14.54 -3.95
CA ILE A 173 -4.66 -14.59 -2.51
C ILE A 173 -5.61 -15.77 -2.24
N PRO A 174 -5.25 -16.70 -1.34
CA PRO A 174 -6.13 -17.78 -0.95
C PRO A 174 -7.46 -17.28 -0.36
N LYS A 175 -8.55 -17.97 -0.64
CA LYS A 175 -9.92 -17.56 -0.28
C LYS A 175 -10.10 -17.33 1.23
N ASP A 176 -9.41 -18.11 2.08
CA ASP A 176 -9.46 -17.98 3.53
C ASP A 176 -8.69 -16.75 4.07
N LYS A 177 -7.90 -16.10 3.22
CA LYS A 177 -7.11 -14.88 3.52
C LYS A 177 -7.73 -13.62 2.96
N VAL A 178 -8.46 -13.68 1.85
CA VAL A 178 -9.13 -12.53 1.22
C VAL A 178 -9.96 -11.72 2.23
N GLN A 179 -10.71 -12.38 3.10
CA GLN A 179 -11.53 -11.70 4.11
C GLN A 179 -10.72 -11.06 5.26
N LYS A 180 -9.41 -11.25 5.30
CA LYS A 180 -8.55 -10.88 6.43
C LYS A 180 -7.64 -9.70 6.14
N ILE A 181 -7.33 -9.45 4.86
CA ILE A 181 -6.27 -8.51 4.44
C ILE A 181 -6.56 -7.03 4.79
N PHE A 182 -7.82 -6.69 5.08
CA PHE A 182 -8.22 -5.34 5.50
C PHE A 182 -8.47 -5.23 7.01
N HIS A 183 -8.17 -6.27 7.80
CA HIS A 183 -8.43 -6.28 9.25
C HIS A 183 -7.13 -6.24 10.06
N ILE A 184 -7.01 -5.23 10.92
CA ILE A 184 -5.90 -5.03 11.87
C ILE A 184 -5.63 -6.25 12.77
N ASN A 185 -6.65 -7.06 13.05
CA ASN A 185 -6.56 -8.22 13.94
C ASN A 185 -6.09 -9.51 13.25
N GLN A 186 -5.95 -9.48 11.91
CA GLN A 186 -5.68 -10.66 11.10
C GLN A 186 -4.61 -10.37 10.03
N ASN A 187 -3.57 -9.61 10.42
CA ASN A 187 -2.44 -9.27 9.56
C ASN A 187 -1.94 -10.50 8.80
N TYR A 188 -2.19 -10.50 7.49
CA TYR A 188 -1.67 -11.48 6.56
C TYR A 188 -0.65 -10.78 5.69
N THR A 189 0.62 -11.16 5.87
CA THR A 189 1.71 -10.71 5.01
C THR A 189 2.42 -11.91 4.46
N THR A 190 2.71 -11.86 3.16
CA THR A 190 3.54 -12.82 2.46
C THR A 190 4.75 -12.11 1.89
N LEU A 191 5.75 -12.90 1.52
CA LEU A 191 6.83 -12.39 0.69
C LEU A 191 6.29 -12.23 -0.74
N GLY A 192 6.64 -11.11 -1.38
CA GLY A 192 6.49 -10.88 -2.81
C GLY A 192 7.34 -11.85 -3.62
N THR A 193 7.16 -11.83 -4.94
CA THR A 193 7.77 -12.83 -5.82
C THR A 193 9.29 -12.64 -5.98
N ASN A 194 9.84 -11.52 -5.52
CA ASN A 194 11.27 -11.27 -5.39
C ASN A 194 11.67 -11.05 -3.91
N LYS A 195 10.96 -11.71 -2.98
CA LYS A 195 11.16 -11.64 -1.52
C LYS A 195 10.96 -10.25 -0.92
N GLU A 196 10.16 -9.41 -1.58
CA GLU A 196 9.71 -8.13 -1.02
C GLU A 196 8.79 -8.39 0.17
N LYS A 197 9.06 -7.81 1.34
CA LYS A 197 8.21 -8.02 2.52
C LYS A 197 7.26 -6.83 2.68
N GLY A 198 5.96 -7.10 2.80
CA GLY A 198 4.95 -6.08 3.13
C GLY A 198 4.86 -5.82 4.64
N THR A 199 4.50 -4.61 5.02
CA THR A 199 4.24 -4.22 6.43
C THR A 199 2.87 -4.67 6.92
N GLY A 200 1.96 -5.04 6.01
CA GLY A 200 0.56 -5.34 6.32
C GLY A 200 -0.30 -4.13 6.68
N LEU A 201 0.31 -2.94 6.81
CA LEU A 201 -0.39 -1.70 7.18
C LEU A 201 -1.00 -0.96 5.99
N GLY A 202 -0.42 -1.12 4.80
CA GLY A 202 -0.82 -0.36 3.62
C GLY A 202 -2.30 -0.54 3.25
N LEU A 203 -2.83 -1.76 3.27
CA LEU A 203 -4.23 -2.03 2.93
C LEU A 203 -5.21 -1.55 4.02
N LEU A 204 -4.79 -1.56 5.28
CA LEU A 204 -5.60 -0.99 6.36
C LEU A 204 -5.74 0.53 6.18
N LEU A 205 -4.63 1.21 5.88
CA LEU A 205 -4.65 2.64 5.59
C LEU A 205 -5.49 2.97 4.36
N CYS A 206 -5.41 2.12 3.31
CA CYS A 206 -6.27 2.26 2.14
C CYS A 206 -7.74 2.23 2.52
N LYS A 207 -8.13 1.28 3.39
CA LYS A 207 -9.50 1.17 3.87
C LYS A 207 -9.95 2.40 4.64
N GLU A 208 -9.15 2.89 5.59
CA GLU A 208 -9.49 4.10 6.35
C GLU A 208 -9.66 5.32 5.43
N PHE A 209 -8.79 5.50 4.45
CA PHE A 209 -8.87 6.63 3.52
C PHE A 209 -10.07 6.50 2.59
N VAL A 210 -10.34 5.34 2.03
CA VAL A 210 -11.50 5.12 1.16
C VAL A 210 -12.81 5.28 1.95
N GLU A 211 -12.91 4.74 3.16
CA GLU A 211 -14.10 4.90 4.02
C GLU A 211 -14.30 6.36 4.47
N LYS A 212 -13.21 7.11 4.69
CA LYS A 212 -13.28 8.56 4.97
C LYS A 212 -13.83 9.37 3.79
N HIS A 213 -13.75 8.84 2.58
CA HIS A 213 -14.41 9.39 1.39
C HIS A 213 -15.82 8.82 1.18
N GLU A 214 -16.38 8.06 2.13
CA GLU A 214 -17.67 7.36 2.01
C GLU A 214 -17.66 6.29 0.89
N GLY A 215 -16.48 5.84 0.49
CA GLY A 215 -16.27 4.81 -0.51
C GLY A 215 -16.15 3.41 0.09
N ASN A 216 -16.02 2.41 -0.79
CA ASN A 216 -15.77 1.02 -0.40
C ASN A 216 -14.48 0.50 -1.04
N ILE A 217 -13.72 -0.35 -0.33
CA ILE A 217 -12.55 -1.06 -0.86
C ILE A 217 -12.71 -2.57 -0.67
N TRP A 218 -12.41 -3.35 -1.70
CA TRP A 218 -12.47 -4.82 -1.65
C TRP A 218 -11.47 -5.46 -2.62
N VAL A 219 -11.38 -6.78 -2.58
CA VAL A 219 -10.53 -7.56 -3.49
C VAL A 219 -11.29 -8.76 -4.02
N GLU A 220 -11.04 -9.10 -5.28
CA GLU A 220 -11.36 -10.40 -5.88
C GLU A 220 -10.03 -11.06 -6.25
N SER A 221 -9.81 -12.30 -5.83
CA SER A 221 -8.52 -12.95 -6.04
C SER A 221 -8.67 -14.47 -6.06
N GLU A 222 -7.84 -15.10 -6.88
CA GLU A 222 -7.70 -16.55 -6.94
C GLU A 222 -6.22 -16.92 -6.91
N GLU A 223 -5.86 -17.83 -6.02
CA GLU A 223 -4.50 -18.32 -5.86
C GLU A 223 -3.96 -18.88 -7.19
N GLY A 224 -2.79 -18.38 -7.60
CA GLY A 224 -2.14 -18.71 -8.87
C GLY A 224 -2.66 -17.96 -10.11
N LYS A 225 -3.71 -17.15 -10.00
CA LYS A 225 -4.26 -16.38 -11.14
C LYS A 225 -4.07 -14.87 -11.03
N GLY A 226 -3.90 -14.36 -9.81
CA GLY A 226 -3.71 -12.95 -9.54
C GLY A 226 -4.85 -12.35 -8.72
N SER A 227 -4.87 -11.02 -8.63
CA SER A 227 -5.83 -10.28 -7.81
C SER A 227 -6.37 -9.05 -8.53
N ILE A 228 -7.55 -8.61 -8.13
CA ILE A 228 -8.13 -7.34 -8.53
C ILE A 228 -8.56 -6.62 -7.27
N PHE A 229 -7.87 -5.52 -6.96
CA PHE A 229 -8.26 -4.62 -5.90
C PHE A 229 -9.16 -3.53 -6.48
N TYR A 230 -10.24 -3.24 -5.78
CA TYR A 230 -11.23 -2.24 -6.15
C TYR A 230 -11.36 -1.23 -5.05
N PHE A 231 -11.48 0.05 -5.39
CA PHE A 231 -12.05 1.04 -4.49
C PHE A 231 -13.04 1.94 -5.21
N THR A 232 -14.00 2.49 -4.46
CA THR A 232 -14.99 3.45 -4.98
C THR A 232 -14.85 4.80 -4.31
N LEU A 233 -15.25 5.84 -5.02
CA LEU A 233 -15.43 7.19 -4.51
C LEU A 233 -16.81 7.68 -4.97
N PRO A 234 -17.65 8.24 -4.09
CA PRO A 234 -18.95 8.75 -4.49
C PRO A 234 -18.78 9.91 -5.48
N ASN A 235 -19.65 9.96 -6.48
CA ASN A 235 -19.63 11.02 -7.47
C ASN A 235 -20.32 12.26 -6.88
N LYS A 236 -19.61 13.03 -6.04
CA LYS A 236 -20.08 14.31 -5.49
C LYS A 236 -19.93 15.41 -6.53
N LEU A 237 -20.55 15.24 -7.69
CA LEU A 237 -20.81 16.36 -8.59
C LEU A 237 -21.93 17.16 -7.95
N GLU A 238 -21.58 18.14 -7.12
CA GLU A 238 -22.57 19.12 -6.66
C GLU A 238 -23.14 19.82 -7.90
N THR A 239 -24.43 19.64 -8.12
CA THR A 239 -25.27 20.57 -8.87
C THR A 239 -24.92 21.97 -8.38
N LYS A 240 -24.29 22.77 -9.25
CA LYS A 240 -24.29 24.22 -9.13
C LYS A 240 -25.75 24.71 -9.25
N GLU A 241 -26.53 24.58 -8.18
CA GLU A 241 -27.75 25.36 -8.04
C GLU A 241 -27.38 26.70 -7.42
N ASN A 242 -27.59 27.72 -8.25
CA ASN A 242 -27.51 29.14 -7.98
C ASN A 242 -27.92 29.53 -6.54
N LYS A 243 -27.05 30.27 -5.87
CA LYS A 243 -27.45 31.31 -4.91
C LYS A 243 -26.96 32.65 -5.41
#